data_AF-A0A5S9M9C3-F1
#
_entry.id   AF-A0A5S9M9C3-F1
#
_cell.length_a   1.000
_cell.length_b   1.000
_cell.length_c   1.000
_cell.angle_alpha   90.00
_cell.angle_beta   90.00
_cell.angle_gamma   90.00
#
_symmetry.space_group_name_H-M   'P 1'
#
loop_
_entity.id
_entity.type
_entity.pdbx_description
1 polymer ?
#
loop_
_entity_poly.entity_id
_entity_poly.type
_entity_poly.pdbx_seq_one_letter_code
_entity_poly.pdbx_strand_id
1 'polypeptide(L)'
;MSVWNNGPALAHTIYHDHCYIVQRDSGKLVIGATMKPNEWQAVPTLGGMEAVIQKASQLMPSIKEMPIEECWAGLRPATNDRHPYIGRHPEDKRILFLLQGITGTVFY
;
A
#
# COMPACT_ATOMS: atom_id res chain seq x y z
N MET A 1 -5.85 2.55 -3.35
CA MET A 1 -6.67 3.45 -4.13
C MET A 1 -7.11 4.51 -3.16
N SER A 2 -7.62 5.61 -3.67
CA SER A 2 -8.14 6.68 -2.84
C SER A 2 -9.56 6.97 -3.26
N VAL A 3 -10.39 7.22 -2.26
CA VAL A 3 -11.80 7.57 -2.42
C VAL A 3 -12.10 8.82 -1.60
N TRP A 4 -13.09 9.59 -2.03
CA TRP A 4 -13.58 10.74 -1.28
C TRP A 4 -14.44 10.29 -0.10
N ASN A 5 -14.08 10.72 1.11
CA ASN A 5 -14.90 10.45 2.29
C ASN A 5 -16.05 11.46 2.36
N ASN A 6 -17.26 11.01 2.08
CA ASN A 6 -18.47 11.82 2.22
C ASN A 6 -19.12 11.68 3.61
N GLY A 7 -18.55 10.85 4.50
CA GLY A 7 -19.01 10.63 5.87
C GLY A 7 -18.15 11.35 6.92
N PRO A 8 -18.39 11.07 8.21
CA PRO A 8 -17.53 11.55 9.28
C PRO A 8 -16.08 11.13 9.06
N ALA A 9 -15.14 12.01 9.43
CA ALA A 9 -13.71 11.70 9.37
C ALA A 9 -13.39 10.52 10.30
N LEU A 10 -12.57 9.57 9.83
CA LEU A 10 -12.06 8.51 10.69
C LEU A 10 -11.05 9.11 11.68
N ALA A 11 -11.30 8.90 12.97
CA ALA A 11 -10.38 9.34 14.03
C ALA A 11 -9.08 8.51 14.06
N HIS A 12 -9.14 7.27 13.58
CA HIS A 12 -8.03 6.32 13.60
C HIS A 12 -7.95 5.52 12.30
N THR A 13 -6.73 5.08 11.96
CA THR A 13 -6.50 4.11 10.89
C THR A 13 -7.12 2.77 11.26
N ILE A 14 -7.84 2.16 10.31
CA ILE A 14 -8.30 0.78 10.41
C ILE A 14 -7.23 -0.11 9.74
N TYR A 15 -6.80 -1.17 10.42
CA TYR A 15 -5.87 -2.16 9.87
C TYR A 15 -6.32 -3.57 10.21
N HIS A 16 -6.41 -4.43 9.20
CA HIS A 16 -6.74 -5.85 9.36
C HIS A 16 -6.24 -6.68 8.18
N ASP A 17 -5.60 -7.83 8.43
CA ASP A 17 -5.12 -8.77 7.39
C ASP A 17 -4.42 -8.09 6.20
N HIS A 18 -3.42 -7.25 6.50
CA HIS A 18 -2.65 -6.48 5.52
C HIS A 18 -3.47 -5.49 4.67
N CYS A 19 -4.73 -5.25 5.04
CA CYS A 19 -5.58 -4.20 4.52
C CYS A 19 -5.61 -3.01 5.50
N TYR A 20 -5.60 -1.79 4.97
CA TYR A 20 -5.69 -0.55 5.72
C TYR A 20 -6.65 0.44 5.08
N ILE A 21 -7.31 1.22 5.93
CA ILE A 21 -8.12 2.39 5.57
C ILE A 21 -7.56 3.56 6.38
N VAL A 22 -6.96 4.53 5.70
CA VAL A 22 -6.27 5.67 6.32
C VAL A 22 -6.93 6.95 5.88
N GLN A 23 -7.43 7.73 6.84
CA GLN A 23 -7.87 9.10 6.60
C GLN A 23 -6.65 10.00 6.37
N ARG A 24 -6.64 10.72 5.26
CA ARG A 24 -5.67 11.79 5.00
C ARG A 24 -6.33 13.16 5.19
N ASP A 25 -5.49 14.15 5.46
CA ASP A 25 -5.88 15.54 5.81
C ASP A 25 -6.76 16.23 4.76
N SER A 26 -6.78 15.71 3.53
CA SER A 26 -7.58 16.24 2.42
C SER A 26 -9.02 15.71 2.36
N GLY A 27 -9.52 15.03 3.40
CA GLY A 27 -10.85 14.38 3.36
C GLY A 27 -10.90 13.10 2.51
N LYS A 28 -9.75 12.58 2.08
CA LYS A 28 -9.64 11.34 1.30
C LYS A 28 -9.37 10.14 2.21
N LEU A 29 -9.83 8.97 1.81
CA LEU A 29 -9.41 7.69 2.38
C LEU A 29 -8.47 6.99 1.44
N VAL A 30 -7.28 6.64 1.92
CA VAL A 30 -6.39 5.71 1.23
C VAL A 30 -6.71 4.30 1.70
N ILE A 31 -7.02 3.45 0.73
CA ILE A 31 -7.39 2.04 0.93
C ILE A 31 -6.35 1.18 0.24
N GLY A 32 -5.79 0.22 0.94
CA GLY A 32 -4.85 -0.73 0.35
C GLY A 32 -4.69 -1.96 1.23
N ALA A 33 -3.90 -2.94 0.85
CA ALA A 33 -3.33 -3.09 -0.48
C ALA A 33 -3.41 -4.54 -0.95
N THR A 34 -3.29 -4.77 -2.26
CA THR A 34 -2.92 -6.11 -2.72
C THR A 34 -1.40 -6.30 -2.68
N MET A 35 -0.98 -7.56 -2.74
CA MET A 35 0.43 -7.96 -2.79
C MET A 35 0.61 -9.01 -3.89
N LYS A 36 1.42 -8.70 -4.90
CA LYS A 36 1.81 -9.67 -5.94
C LYS A 36 3.34 -9.75 -6.01
N PRO A 37 3.95 -10.87 -5.59
CA PRO A 37 5.40 -11.06 -5.71
C PRO A 37 5.81 -11.24 -7.17
N ASN A 38 7.06 -10.87 -7.49
CA ASN A 38 7.66 -11.02 -8.83
C ASN A 38 6.95 -10.27 -9.97
N GLU A 39 6.16 -9.25 -9.64
CA GLU A 39 5.56 -8.33 -10.59
C GLU A 39 6.36 -7.05 -10.69
N TRP A 40 6.63 -6.61 -11.93
CA TRP A 40 7.47 -5.44 -12.23
C TRP A 40 6.68 -4.28 -12.83
N GLN A 41 5.39 -4.49 -13.10
CA GLN A 41 4.51 -3.46 -13.64
C GLN A 41 3.80 -2.75 -12.48
N ALA A 42 4.04 -1.45 -12.36
CA ALA A 42 3.35 -0.58 -11.40
C ALA A 42 2.03 -0.05 -11.97
N VAL A 43 1.18 -0.95 -12.50
CA VAL A 43 -0.11 -0.60 -13.10
C VAL A 43 -1.24 -1.37 -12.39
N PRO A 44 -2.26 -0.68 -11.84
CA PRO A 44 -3.43 -1.34 -11.27
C PRO A 44 -4.17 -2.23 -12.27
N THR A 45 -4.72 -3.33 -11.76
CA THR A 45 -5.60 -4.23 -12.51
C THR A 45 -7.00 -4.20 -11.91
N LEU A 46 -8.05 -4.34 -12.71
CA LEU A 46 -9.44 -4.40 -12.21
C LEU A 46 -9.63 -5.45 -11.11
N GLY A 47 -9.11 -6.67 -11.29
CA GLY A 47 -9.20 -7.70 -10.24
C GLY A 47 -8.41 -7.37 -8.96
N GLY A 48 -7.37 -6.53 -9.07
CA GLY A 48 -6.65 -6.02 -7.89
C GLY A 48 -7.47 -4.98 -7.14
N MET A 49 -8.13 -4.08 -7.87
CA MET A 49 -9.07 -3.11 -7.31
C MET A 49 -10.25 -3.82 -6.62
N GLU A 50 -10.86 -4.81 -7.28
CA GLU A 50 -11.93 -5.62 -6.68
C GLU A 50 -11.49 -6.28 -5.37
N ALA A 51 -10.30 -6.86 -5.33
CA ALA A 51 -9.79 -7.51 -4.11
C ALA A 51 -9.63 -6.51 -2.95
N VAL A 52 -9.13 -5.29 -3.22
CA VAL A 52 -9.03 -4.23 -2.20
C VAL A 52 -10.42 -3.81 -1.74
N ILE A 53 -11.34 -3.55 -2.67
CA ILE A 53 -12.71 -3.12 -2.36
C ILE A 53 -13.43 -4.19 -1.53
N GLN A 54 -13.30 -5.47 -1.90
CA GLN A 54 -13.92 -6.57 -1.17
C GLN A 54 -13.44 -6.63 0.28
N LYS A 55 -12.12 -6.60 0.52
CA LYS A 55 -11.56 -6.59 1.88
C LYS A 55 -11.99 -5.35 2.66
N ALA A 56 -11.86 -4.17 2.06
CA ALA A 56 -12.16 -2.92 2.74
C ALA A 56 -13.66 -2.81 3.09
N SER A 57 -14.55 -3.30 2.22
CA SER A 57 -16.00 -3.31 2.45
C SER A 57 -16.43 -4.21 3.61
N GLN A 58 -15.64 -5.21 3.98
CA GLN A 58 -15.91 -6.03 5.17
C GLN A 58 -15.66 -5.26 6.46
N LEU A 59 -14.72 -4.30 6.43
CA LEU A 59 -14.36 -3.44 7.56
C LEU A 59 -15.23 -2.17 7.61
N MET A 60 -15.52 -1.61 6.44
CA MET A 60 -16.30 -0.39 6.27
C MET A 60 -17.20 -0.49 5.04
N PRO A 61 -18.45 -0.97 5.20
CA PRO A 61 -19.36 -1.23 4.07
C PRO A 61 -19.64 -0.01 3.18
N SER A 62 -19.59 1.20 3.73
CA SER A 62 -19.85 2.45 3.00
C SER A 62 -18.83 2.76 1.91
N ILE A 63 -17.66 2.11 1.89
CA ILE A 63 -16.63 2.30 0.85
C ILE A 63 -17.19 2.08 -0.56
N LYS A 64 -18.14 1.15 -0.73
CA LYS A 64 -18.70 0.81 -2.06
C LYS A 64 -19.42 1.97 -2.74
N GLU A 65 -19.91 2.92 -1.96
CA GLU A 65 -20.65 4.09 -2.45
C GLU A 65 -19.77 5.35 -2.55
N MET A 66 -18.49 5.26 -2.14
CA MET A 66 -17.59 6.42 -2.13
C MET A 66 -17.03 6.67 -3.54
N PRO A 67 -16.99 7.94 -4.01
CA PRO A 67 -16.41 8.27 -5.30
C PRO A 67 -14.92 7.93 -5.33
N ILE A 68 -14.49 7.17 -6.34
CA ILE A 68 -13.07 6.91 -6.61
C ILE A 68 -12.39 8.22 -6.99
N GLU A 69 -11.26 8.49 -6.37
CA GLU A 69 -10.42 9.64 -6.68
C GLU A 69 -9.23 9.24 -7.54
N GLU A 70 -8.45 8.25 -7.11
CA GLU A 70 -7.30 7.76 -7.86
C GLU A 70 -7.00 6.28 -7.57
N CYS A 71 -6.36 5.61 -8.51
CA CYS A 71 -5.87 4.23 -8.38
C CYS A 71 -4.41 4.19 -8.83
N TRP A 72 -3.54 3.55 -8.05
CA TRP A 72 -2.11 3.51 -8.35
C TRP A 72 -1.47 2.22 -7.88
N ALA A 73 -0.26 1.96 -8.36
CA ALA A 73 0.54 0.86 -7.87
C ALA A 73 1.98 1.32 -7.67
N GLY A 74 2.68 0.64 -6.78
CA GLY A 74 4.07 0.89 -6.45
C GLY A 74 4.79 -0.42 -6.17
N LEU A 75 6.02 -0.54 -6.66
CA LEU A 75 6.87 -1.68 -6.37
C LEU A 75 7.48 -1.50 -4.98
N ARG A 76 7.33 -2.46 -4.06
CA ARG A 76 8.13 -2.43 -2.81
C ARG A 76 9.43 -3.20 -3.06
N PRO A 77 10.59 -2.54 -2.92
CA PRO A 77 11.87 -3.21 -3.07
C PRO A 77 12.05 -4.23 -1.94
N ALA A 78 12.28 -5.48 -2.33
CA ALA A 78 12.57 -6.57 -1.41
C ALA A 78 14.00 -7.06 -1.65
N THR A 79 14.73 -7.24 -0.56
CA THR A 79 15.99 -7.99 -0.55
C THR A 79 15.71 -9.48 -0.56
N ASN A 80 16.71 -10.28 -0.92
CA ASN A 80 16.57 -11.73 -0.99
C ASN A 80 16.22 -12.36 0.38
N ASP A 81 16.74 -11.78 1.45
CA ASP A 81 16.48 -12.20 2.83
C ASP A 81 15.33 -11.43 3.51
N ARG A 82 14.69 -10.49 2.81
CA ARG A 82 13.63 -9.59 3.29
C ARG A 82 14.02 -8.68 4.45
N HIS A 83 15.32 -8.50 4.70
CA HIS A 83 15.83 -7.54 5.66
C HIS A 83 16.46 -6.34 4.93
N PRO A 84 16.31 -5.11 5.45
CA PRO A 84 16.99 -3.98 4.84
C PRO A 84 18.51 -4.15 4.95
N TYR A 85 19.23 -3.76 3.90
CA TYR A 85 20.69 -3.64 3.98
C TYR A 85 21.04 -2.22 4.40
N ILE A 86 21.54 -2.07 5.62
CA ILE A 86 21.96 -0.79 6.19
C ILE A 86 23.37 -0.94 6.72
N GLY A 87 24.36 -0.32 6.07
CA GLY A 87 25.74 -0.44 6.52
C GLY A 87 26.78 -0.08 5.47
N ARG A 88 28.05 -0.26 5.81
CA ARG A 88 29.19 0.00 4.90
C ARG A 88 29.53 -1.26 4.11
N HIS A 89 30.13 -1.08 2.93
CA HIS A 89 30.69 -2.21 2.18
C HIS A 89 31.77 -2.92 3.03
N PRO A 90 31.81 -4.27 3.06
CA PRO A 90 32.78 -5.01 3.87
C PRO A 90 34.24 -4.65 3.57
N GLU A 91 34.55 -4.38 2.30
CA GLU A 91 35.92 -4.14 1.81
C GLU A 91 36.24 -2.67 1.54
N ASP A 92 35.23 -1.81 1.37
CA ASP A 92 35.43 -0.37 1.12
C ASP A 92 34.53 0.45 2.04
N LYS A 93 35.12 0.89 3.15
CA LYS A 93 34.39 1.66 4.18
C LYS A 93 33.89 3.00 3.66
N ARG A 94 34.31 3.49 2.48
CA ARG A 94 33.76 4.73 1.87
C ARG A 94 32.38 4.53 1.26
N ILE A 95 32.02 3.28 0.95
CA ILE A 95 30.72 2.93 0.38
C ILE A 95 29.74 2.65 1.51
N LEU A 96 28.62 3.38 1.51
CA LEU A 96 27.48 3.19 2.42
C LEU A 96 26.28 2.71 1.59
N PHE A 97 25.62 1.64 2.04
CA PHE A 97 24.39 1.14 1.45
C PHE A 97 23.21 1.40 2.39
N LEU A 98 22.11 1.82 1.76
CA LEU A 98 20.78 1.82 2.33
C LEU A 98 19.85 1.22 1.28
N LEU A 99 19.42 -0.02 1.51
CA LEU A 99 18.40 -0.69 0.72
C LEU A 99 17.25 -1.05 1.64
N GLN A 100 16.08 -0.48 1.36
CA GLN A 100 14.84 -0.82 2.04
C GLN A 100 14.47 -2.27 1.68
N GLY A 101 14.25 -3.12 2.68
CA GLY A 101 13.84 -4.52 2.53
C GLY A 101 12.36 -4.74 2.81
N ILE A 102 11.47 -3.85 2.37
CA ILE A 102 10.05 -3.93 2.69
C ILE A 102 9.32 -4.77 1.61
N THR A 103 8.58 -5.80 2.02
CA THR A 103 8.06 -6.84 1.12
C THR A 103 6.86 -6.41 0.26
N GLY A 104 6.96 -6.59 -1.07
CA GLY A 104 5.86 -6.86 -2.02
C GLY A 104 5.27 -5.68 -2.80
N THR A 105 5.04 -5.78 -4.11
CA THR A 105 4.34 -4.75 -4.90
C THR A 105 3.01 -4.36 -4.28
N VAL A 106 2.83 -3.08 -3.95
CA VAL A 106 1.58 -2.50 -3.43
C VAL A 106 0.77 -2.09 -4.62
N PHE A 107 -0.42 -2.64 -4.75
CA PHE A 107 -1.45 -1.93 -5.49
C PHE A 107 -2.22 -1.14 -4.45
N TYR A 108 -2.14 0.18 -4.59
CA TYR A 108 -3.11 1.05 -4.00
C TYR A 108 -4.27 1.12 -4.99
#